data_AF-R4W884-F1
#
_entry.id   AF-R4W884-F1
#
_cell.length_a   1.000
_cell.length_b   1.000
_cell.length_c   1.000
_cell.angle_alpha   90.00
_cell.angle_beta   90.00
_cell.angle_gamma   90.00
#
_symmetry.space_group_name_H-M   'P 1'
#
loop_
_entity.id
_entity.type
_entity.pdbx_description
1 polymer ?
#
loop_
_entity_poly.entity_id
_entity_poly.type
_entity_poly.pdbx_seq_one_letter_code
_entity_poly.pdbx_strand_id
1 'polypeptide(L)' 'MHSVVELAGSLLAAVAFTLAGLFVELQSVLSFAGGEMSTGTWFAVLGMLLLYAGVYLLGYERVVAQHVATAE' A
#
# COMPACT_ATOMS: atom_id res chain seq x y z
N MET A 1 4.66 20.09 14.01
CA MET A 1 4.13 20.72 12.78
C MET A 1 4.79 20.02 11.61
N HIS A 2 4.12 19.10 10.91
CA HIS A 2 4.72 18.47 9.72
C HIS A 2 4.75 19.48 8.57
N SER A 3 5.88 19.55 7.88
CA SER A 3 6.05 20.45 6.73
C SER A 3 5.20 19.97 5.54
N VAL A 4 4.78 20.90 4.67
CA VAL A 4 4.15 20.57 3.38
C VAL A 4 5.02 19.61 2.57
N VAL A 5 6.34 19.71 2.72
CA VAL A 5 7.32 18.83 2.07
C VAL A 5 7.21 17.38 2.57
N GLU A 6 7.05 17.16 3.88
CA GLU A 6 6.89 15.80 4.43
C GLU A 6 5.57 15.18 3.96
N LEU A 7 4.51 16.00 3.91
CA LEU A 7 3.19 15.64 3.39
C LEU A 7 3.25 15.20 1.92
N ALA A 8 3.93 15.99 1.08
CA ALA A 8 4.15 15.65 -0.32
C ALA A 8 4.98 14.38 -0.45
N GLY A 9 6.03 14.22 0.38
CA GLY A 9 6.87 13.02 0.41
C GLY A 9 6.10 11.75 0.75
N SER A 10 5.28 11.77 1.80
CA SER A 10 4.47 10.61 2.21
C SER A 10 3.42 10.26 1.17
N LEU A 11 2.80 11.27 0.55
CA LEU A 11 1.83 11.06 -0.54
C LEU A 11 2.49 10.42 -1.76
N LEU A 12 3.66 10.92 -2.17
CA LEU A 12 4.41 10.33 -3.28
C LEU A 12 4.82 8.89 -2.99
N ALA A 13 5.30 8.62 -1.78
CA ALA A 13 5.61 7.25 -1.35
C ALA A 13 4.37 6.36 -1.40
N ALA A 14 3.24 6.82 -0.85
CA ALA A 14 1.99 6.08 -0.88
C ALA A 14 1.53 5.74 -2.31
N VAL A 15 1.59 6.71 -3.21
CA VAL A 15 1.26 6.51 -4.63
C VAL A 15 2.21 5.49 -5.26
N ALA A 16 3.53 5.61 -5.01
CA ALA A 16 4.51 4.69 -5.55
C ALA A 16 4.29 3.25 -5.07
N PHE A 17 4.07 3.05 -3.77
CA PHE A 17 3.76 1.73 -3.19
C PHE A 17 2.46 1.15 -3.74
N THR A 18 1.43 2.00 -3.93
CA THR A 18 0.15 1.56 -4.48
C THR A 18 0.30 1.10 -5.93
N LEU A 19 1.00 1.88 -6.77
CA LEU A 19 1.24 1.51 -8.17
C LEU A 19 2.11 0.26 -8.30
N ALA A 20 3.15 0.15 -7.47
CA ALA A 20 4.00 -1.04 -7.42
C ALA A 20 3.20 -2.28 -6.99
N GLY A 21 2.39 -2.16 -5.94
CA GLY A 21 1.52 -3.24 -5.46
C GLY A 21 0.53 -3.69 -6.54
N LEU A 22 -0.13 -2.76 -7.23
CA LEU A 22 -1.06 -3.08 -8.32
C LEU A 22 -0.36 -3.79 -9.48
N PHE A 23 0.85 -3.37 -9.82
CA PHE A 23 1.66 -4.04 -10.84
C PHE A 23 2.01 -5.47 -10.44
N VAL A 24 2.41 -5.69 -9.19
CA VAL A 24 2.73 -7.03 -8.67
C VAL A 24 1.48 -7.93 -8.61
N GLU A 25 0.33 -7.40 -8.23
CA GLU A 25 -0.96 -8.12 -8.30
C GLU A 25 -1.29 -8.55 -9.74
N LEU A 26 -1.04 -7.69 -10.73
CA LEU A 26 -1.19 -8.07 -12.14
C LEU A 26 -0.27 -9.26 -12.51
N GLN A 27 0.98 -9.26 -12.05
CA GLN A 27 1.89 -10.40 -12.26
C GLN A 27 1.41 -11.68 -11.56
N SER A 28 0.81 -11.55 -10.37
CA SER A 28 0.17 -12.66 -9.67
C SER A 28 -0.94 -13.29 -10.50
N VAL A 29 -1.87 -12.46 -11.01
CA VAL A 29 -2.98 -12.92 -11.87
C VAL A 29 -2.45 -13.60 -13.13
N LEU A 30 -1.44 -13.02 -13.79
CA LEU A 30 -0.82 -13.62 -14.97
C LEU A 30 -0.15 -14.97 -14.65
N SER A 31 0.51 -15.10 -13.50
CA SER A 31 1.14 -16.34 -13.06
C SER A 31 0.10 -17.43 -12.79
N PHE A 32 -1.00 -17.08 -12.12
CA PHE A 32 -2.13 -18.00 -11.91
C PHE A 32 -2.79 -18.41 -13.23
N ALA A 33 -2.97 -17.47 -14.16
CA ALA A 33 -3.49 -17.76 -15.50
C ALA A 33 -2.55 -18.69 -16.31
N GLY A 34 -1.24 -18.61 -16.06
CA GLY A 34 -0.23 -19.51 -16.62
C GLY A 34 -0.13 -20.88 -15.92
N GLY A 35 -0.87 -21.11 -14.83
CA GLY A 35 -0.84 -22.35 -14.06
C GLY A 35 0.27 -22.42 -12.99
N GLU A 36 1.03 -21.35 -12.80
CA GLU A 36 2.11 -21.27 -11.83
C GLU A 36 1.60 -20.86 -10.44
N MET A 37 1.00 -21.81 -9.71
CA MET A 37 0.37 -21.51 -8.41
C MET A 37 1.35 -20.97 -7.35
N SER A 38 2.57 -21.51 -7.27
CA SER A 38 3.56 -21.07 -6.28
C SER A 38 4.01 -19.63 -6.55
N THR A 39 4.41 -19.33 -7.79
CA THR A 39 4.80 -17.99 -8.24
C THR A 39 3.66 -16.98 -8.07
N GLY A 40 2.45 -17.35 -8.49
CA GLY A 40 1.26 -16.49 -8.34
C GLY A 40 0.97 -16.15 -6.88
N THR A 41 1.08 -17.14 -5.97
CA THR A 41 0.88 -16.91 -4.53
C THR A 41 1.95 -15.99 -3.95
N TRP A 42 3.20 -16.16 -4.34
CA TRP A 42 4.29 -15.28 -3.90
C TRP A 42 4.05 -13.84 -4.32
N PHE A 43 3.67 -13.61 -5.58
CA PHE A 43 3.31 -12.27 -6.05
C PHE A 43 2.07 -11.72 -5.35
N ALA A 44 1.04 -12.52 -5.08
CA ALA A 44 -0.14 -12.05 -4.34
C ALA A 44 0.23 -11.55 -2.93
N VAL A 45 1.09 -12.27 -2.22
CA VAL A 45 1.56 -11.85 -0.89
C VAL A 45 2.35 -10.55 -0.98
N LEU A 46 3.26 -10.42 -1.95
CA LEU A 46 4.04 -9.19 -2.13
C LEU A 46 3.19 -8.00 -2.58
N GLY A 47 2.25 -8.22 -3.49
CA GLY A 47 1.29 -7.21 -3.97
C GLY A 47 0.45 -6.68 -2.82
N MET A 48 -0.13 -7.58 -2.03
CA MET A 48 -0.87 -7.24 -0.82
C MET A 48 -0.05 -6.42 0.18
N LEU A 49 1.22 -6.80 0.45
CA LEU A 49 2.09 -6.07 1.36
C LEU A 49 2.40 -4.64 0.86
N LEU A 50 2.66 -4.48 -0.44
CA LEU A 50 2.91 -3.17 -1.06
C LEU A 50 1.67 -2.28 -1.03
N LEU A 51 0.49 -2.84 -1.35
CA LEU A 51 -0.78 -2.11 -1.26
C LEU A 51 -1.09 -1.71 0.18
N TYR A 52 -0.86 -2.61 1.14
CA TYR A 52 -1.00 -2.30 2.56
C TYR A 52 -0.07 -1.14 2.98
N ALA A 53 1.19 -1.18 2.58
CA ALA A 53 2.14 -0.10 2.86
C ALA A 53 1.70 1.24 2.23
N GLY A 54 1.20 1.21 1.00
CA GLY A 54 0.65 2.39 0.31
C GLY A 54 -0.53 3.00 1.08
N VAL A 55 -1.49 2.19 1.50
CA VAL A 55 -2.66 2.64 2.30
C VAL A 55 -2.23 3.15 3.68
N TYR A 56 -1.28 2.46 4.33
CA TYR A 56 -0.76 2.88 5.63
C TYR A 56 -0.14 4.28 5.56
N LEU A 57 0.65 4.56 4.52
CA LEU A 57 1.28 5.85 4.26
C LEU A 57 0.30 6.98 3.90
N LEU A 58 -0.91 6.66 3.41
CA LEU A 58 -1.96 7.66 3.14
C LEU A 58 -2.53 8.29 4.41
N GLY A 59 -2.17 7.82 5.60
CA GLY A 59 -2.42 8.54 6.85
C GLY A 59 -3.17 7.75 7.89
N TYR A 60 -2.89 6.45 8.03
CA TYR A 60 -3.46 5.66 9.13
C TYR A 60 -3.12 6.29 10.51
N GLU A 61 -1.93 6.86 10.68
CA GLU A 61 -1.59 7.63 11.89
C GLU A 61 -2.47 8.88 12.10
N ARG A 62 -2.90 9.55 11.03
CA ARG A 62 -3.67 10.80 11.13
C ARG A 62 -5.13 10.57 11.45
N VAL A 63 -5.74 9.58 10.80
CA VAL A 63 -7.15 9.25 10.99
C VAL A 63 -7.38 8.65 12.38
N VAL A 64 -6.48 7.76 12.84
CA VAL A 64 -6.57 7.18 14.18
C VAL A 64 -6.35 8.24 15.27
N ALA A 65 -5.35 9.11 15.13
CA ALA A 65 -5.09 10.17 16.11
C ALA A 65 -6.25 11.17 16.22
N GLN A 66 -6.92 11.51 15.11
CA GLN A 66 -8.08 12.40 15.11
C GLN A 66 -9.32 11.77 15.76
N HIS A 67 -9.56 10.47 15.56
CA HIS A 67 -10.68 9.78 16.18
C HIS A 67 -10.47 9.54 17.69
N VAL A 68 -9.23 9.29 18.13
CA VAL A 68 -8.93 9.18 19.57
C VAL A 68 -9.10 10.53 20.27
N ALA A 69 -8.62 11.63 19.66
CA ALA A 69 -8.70 12.97 20.27
C ALA A 69 -10.11 13.60 20.29
N THR A 70 -11.08 13.02 19.57
CA THR A 70 -12.49 13.48 19.58
C THR A 70 -13.39 12.62 20.47
N ALA A 71 -12.85 11.54 21.05
CA ALA A 71 -13.54 10.66 21.99
C ALA A 71 -13.26 11.02 23.47
N GLU A 72 -12.44 12.05 23.72
CA GLU A 72 -12.14 12.66 25.03
C GLU A 72 -12.84 14.02 25.16
#